data_AF-L1J398-F1
#
_entry.id   AF-L1J398-F1
#
_cell.length_a   1.000
_cell.length_b   1.000
_cell.length_c   1.000
_cell.angle_alpha   90.00
_cell.angle_beta   90.00
_cell.angle_gamma   90.00
#
_symmetry.space_group_name_H-M   'P 1'
#
loop_
_entity.id
_entity.type
_entity.pdbx_description
1 polymer ?
#
loop_
_entity_poly.entity_id
_entity_poly.type
_entity_poly.pdbx_seq_one_letter_code
_entity_poly.pdbx_strand_id
1 'polypeptide(L)'
;MPELPEVERARRVLERFCVGFVVKCCQVVQDNKVFEGVAPDTFKERMTGDQLAPCVLLLHLLSRMLLLFAHDHRDCSRCDVKIPENVWQELCSCYIPGATILAARRKGKHLWLELKERPWPLIHLGMTGSFAAVSPDGTKEVAEYVNSRVDAESWPPKFWKFRLVMENGNDVAFIAIRRFERVRMQQDPRRESPVKDLGFDPLTDMLPLADFKDELLSRSGPVKGALLDQSFCAGVGNWIADEVLYQARLHPQTPSSSLSLEQVKVEVEAVWQSLQMVIGKACEEEADSSKFPKDWLFHYRWNKKQASKWSNDRMGSSAAEENDYWCTAC
;
A
#
# COMPACT_ATOMS: atom_id res chain seq x y z
N MET A 1 12.19 -4.92 -2.44
CA MET A 1 11.30 -3.85 -1.95
C MET A 1 10.01 -3.99 -2.72
N PRO A 2 8.82 -3.83 -2.12
CA PRO A 2 7.58 -3.70 -2.89
C PRO A 2 7.75 -2.61 -3.95
N GLU A 3 7.49 -2.95 -5.20
CA GLU A 3 7.43 -2.03 -6.32
C GLU A 3 5.95 -1.86 -6.72
N LEU A 4 5.68 -1.29 -7.89
CA LEU A 4 4.31 -1.01 -8.32
C LEU A 4 3.38 -2.24 -8.23
N PRO A 5 3.72 -3.43 -8.77
CA PRO A 5 2.82 -4.56 -8.78
C PRO A 5 2.46 -5.07 -7.38
N GLU A 6 3.41 -5.09 -6.44
CA GLU A 6 3.15 -5.51 -5.06
C GLU A 6 2.25 -4.51 -4.33
N VAL A 7 2.42 -3.20 -4.58
CA VAL A 7 1.55 -2.17 -4.01
C VAL A 7 0.15 -2.24 -4.64
N GLU A 8 0.05 -2.54 -5.93
CA GLU A 8 -1.23 -2.77 -6.60
C GLU A 8 -1.94 -4.01 -6.07
N ARG A 9 -1.23 -5.10 -5.79
CA ARG A 9 -1.81 -6.27 -5.10
C ARG A 9 -2.35 -5.89 -3.72
N ALA A 10 -1.58 -5.16 -2.92
CA ALA A 10 -2.07 -4.66 -1.63
C ALA A 10 -3.32 -3.78 -1.77
N ARG A 11 -3.35 -2.88 -2.76
CA ARG A 11 -4.52 -2.04 -3.07
C ARG A 11 -5.74 -2.89 -3.42
N ARG A 12 -5.60 -3.94 -4.25
CA ARG A 12 -6.69 -4.87 -4.60
C ARG A 12 -7.21 -5.68 -3.42
N VAL A 13 -6.33 -6.13 -2.52
CA VAL A 13 -6.76 -6.78 -1.27
C VAL A 13 -7.58 -5.81 -0.42
N LEU A 14 -7.11 -4.58 -0.24
CA LEU A 14 -7.88 -3.55 0.49
C LEU A 14 -9.21 -3.22 -0.20
N GLU A 15 -9.23 -3.19 -1.54
CA GLU A 15 -10.46 -2.97 -2.29
C GLU A 15 -11.49 -4.08 -2.04
N ARG A 16 -11.08 -5.35 -2.11
CA ARG A 16 -11.96 -6.50 -1.87
C ARG A 16 -12.48 -6.58 -0.43
N PHE A 17 -11.65 -6.26 0.56
CA PHE A 17 -11.97 -6.50 1.97
C PHE A 17 -12.49 -5.28 2.73
N CYS A 18 -12.18 -4.06 2.28
CA CYS A 18 -12.49 -2.84 3.04
C CYS A 18 -13.47 -1.89 2.35
N VAL A 19 -13.43 -1.78 1.02
CA VAL A 19 -14.21 -0.76 0.30
C VAL A 19 -15.70 -1.04 0.38
N GLY A 20 -16.48 0.01 0.66
CA GLY A 20 -17.93 -0.06 0.83
C GLY A 20 -18.37 -0.33 2.27
N PHE A 21 -17.45 -0.62 3.19
CA PHE A 21 -17.77 -0.96 4.57
C PHE A 21 -17.31 0.10 5.57
N VAL A 22 -18.01 0.15 6.70
CA VAL A 22 -17.63 0.92 7.89
C VAL A 22 -16.59 0.15 8.71
N VAL A 23 -15.55 0.84 9.17
CA VAL A 23 -14.61 0.29 10.15
C VAL A 23 -15.31 0.18 11.51
N LYS A 24 -15.55 -1.05 11.96
CA LYS A 24 -16.17 -1.34 13.26
C LYS A 24 -15.18 -1.28 14.42
N CYS A 25 -13.93 -1.71 14.18
CA CYS A 25 -12.87 -1.69 15.18
C CYS A 25 -11.52 -1.41 14.51
N CYS A 26 -10.69 -0.59 15.15
CA CYS A 26 -9.30 -0.37 14.78
C CYS A 26 -8.42 -0.67 15.99
N GLN A 27 -7.40 -1.49 15.78
CA GLN A 27 -6.34 -1.71 16.76
C GLN A 27 -5.03 -1.21 16.16
N VAL A 28 -4.17 -0.65 17.01
CA VAL A 28 -2.86 -0.11 16.60
C VAL A 28 -1.78 -0.54 17.59
N VAL A 29 -0.56 -0.69 17.09
CA VAL A 29 0.65 -0.85 17.88
C VAL A 29 1.33 0.52 18.00
N GLN A 30 1.83 0.85 19.19
CA GLN A 30 2.55 2.09 19.44
C GLN A 30 3.92 2.06 18.73
N ASP A 31 3.98 2.58 17.51
CA ASP A 31 5.18 2.58 16.66
C ASP A 31 5.35 3.89 15.89
N ASN A 32 5.92 4.90 16.54
CA ASN A 32 6.16 6.23 15.97
C ASN A 32 7.21 6.25 14.83
N LYS A 33 7.81 5.11 14.47
CA LYS A 33 8.65 5.01 13.25
C LYS A 33 7.81 4.69 12.02
N VAL A 34 6.75 3.89 12.20
CA VAL A 34 5.84 3.52 11.13
C VAL A 34 4.77 4.58 10.96
N PHE A 35 4.19 5.07 12.06
CA PHE A 35 3.25 6.19 12.04
C PHE A 35 4.04 7.49 12.00
N GLU A 36 4.05 8.15 10.84
CA GLU A 36 4.85 9.34 10.56
C GLU A 36 3.96 10.56 10.41
N GLY A 37 4.19 11.58 11.23
CA GLY A 37 3.36 12.79 11.26
C GLY A 37 1.96 12.59 11.85
N VAL A 38 1.66 11.41 12.42
CA VAL A 38 0.41 11.10 13.12
C VAL A 38 0.71 10.19 14.31
N ALA A 39 0.08 10.44 15.45
CA ALA A 39 0.17 9.52 16.59
C ALA A 39 -0.71 8.28 16.33
N PRO A 40 -0.27 7.06 16.73
CA PRO A 40 -1.05 5.84 16.53
C PRO A 40 -2.49 5.94 17.07
N ASP A 41 -2.68 6.58 18.23
CA ASP A 41 -4.01 6.77 18.83
C ASP A 41 -4.87 7.71 18.00
N THR A 42 -4.32 8.80 17.47
CA THR A 42 -5.03 9.71 16.55
C THR A 42 -5.44 9.00 15.25
N PHE A 43 -4.58 8.12 14.73
CA PHE A 43 -4.95 7.26 13.59
C PHE A 43 -6.12 6.35 13.97
N LYS A 44 -6.05 5.68 15.12
CA LYS A 44 -7.11 4.79 15.60
C LYS A 44 -8.44 5.52 15.75
N GLU A 45 -8.46 6.66 16.45
CA GLU A 45 -9.63 7.51 16.65
C GLU A 45 -10.27 7.88 15.31
N ARG A 46 -9.45 8.31 14.34
CA ARG A 46 -9.93 8.63 13.00
C ARG A 46 -10.60 7.44 12.30
N MET A 47 -10.08 6.23 12.49
CA MET A 47 -10.59 5.01 11.85
C MET A 47 -11.83 4.44 12.56
N THR A 48 -11.92 4.49 13.88
CA THR A 48 -13.08 3.96 14.64
C THR A 48 -14.20 4.97 14.87
N GLY A 49 -13.94 6.26 14.64
CA GLY A 49 -14.80 7.33 15.13
C GLY A 49 -14.67 7.50 16.65
N ASP A 50 -15.33 8.53 17.20
CA ASP A 50 -15.42 8.71 18.64
C ASP A 50 -16.37 7.67 19.22
N GLN A 51 -15.82 6.64 19.85
CA GLN A 51 -16.61 5.90 20.83
C GLN A 51 -16.72 6.82 22.05
N LEU A 52 -17.91 7.39 22.29
CA LEU A 52 -18.18 8.07 23.55
C LEU A 52 -17.76 7.16 24.69
N ALA A 53 -16.80 7.63 25.50
CA ALA A 53 -16.33 6.87 26.64
C ALA A 53 -17.54 6.44 27.48
N PRO A 54 -17.60 5.19 27.99
CA PRO A 54 -18.70 4.71 28.81
C PRO A 54 -19.07 5.66 29.95
N CYS A 55 -18.09 6.43 30.46
CA CYS A 55 -18.24 7.45 31.50
C CYS A 55 -19.10 8.65 31.08
N VAL A 56 -19.03 9.11 29.82
CA VAL A 56 -19.86 10.20 29.28
C VAL A 56 -21.28 9.73 29.03
N LEU A 57 -21.41 8.47 28.59
CA LEU A 57 -22.69 7.77 28.50
C LEU A 57 -23.32 7.63 29.91
N LEU A 58 -22.51 7.27 30.92
CA LEU A 58 -22.92 7.19 32.32
C LEU A 58 -23.33 8.57 32.88
N LEU A 59 -22.60 9.65 32.56
CA LEU A 59 -22.93 11.01 33.00
C LEU A 59 -24.22 11.54 32.34
N HIS A 60 -24.46 11.24 31.07
CA HIS A 60 -25.73 11.54 30.41
C HIS A 60 -26.88 10.73 31.00
N LEU A 61 -26.68 9.43 31.24
CA LEU A 61 -27.62 8.54 31.92
C LEU A 61 -27.92 9.02 33.34
N LEU A 62 -26.91 9.37 34.12
CA LEU A 62 -27.03 9.87 35.49
C LEU A 62 -27.71 11.24 35.55
N SER A 63 -27.40 12.17 34.63
CA SER A 63 -28.05 13.48 34.58
C SER A 63 -29.54 13.41 34.23
N ARG A 64 -29.94 12.48 33.34
CA ARG A 64 -31.35 12.23 33.01
C ARG A 64 -32.06 11.36 34.06
N MET A 65 -31.37 10.42 34.71
CA MET A 65 -31.90 9.69 35.87
C MET A 65 -32.13 10.65 37.04
N LEU A 66 -31.22 11.59 37.33
CA LEU A 66 -31.39 12.58 38.39
C LEU A 66 -32.62 13.50 38.16
N LEU A 67 -33.00 13.76 36.90
CA LEU A 67 -34.24 14.47 36.57
C LEU A 67 -35.51 13.62 36.78
N LEU A 68 -35.41 12.29 36.66
CA LEU A 68 -36.49 11.35 36.96
C LEU A 68 -36.60 11.03 38.46
N PHE A 69 -35.48 11.10 39.20
CA PHE A 69 -35.40 10.85 40.64
C PHE A 69 -35.58 12.09 41.51
N ALA A 70 -35.80 13.27 40.92
CA ALA A 70 -36.18 14.47 41.67
C ALA A 70 -37.61 14.43 42.25
N HIS A 71 -38.38 13.37 41.96
CA HIS A 71 -39.64 13.07 42.63
C HIS A 71 -39.56 11.70 43.33
N ASP A 72 -39.61 11.76 44.66
CA ASP A 72 -39.86 10.67 45.62
C ASP A 72 -38.62 9.97 46.20
N HIS A 73 -38.26 10.41 47.41
CA HIS A 73 -37.35 9.73 48.32
C HIS A 73 -38.03 8.46 48.85
N ARG A 74 -37.56 7.26 48.48
CA ARG A 74 -37.67 6.04 49.31
C ARG A 74 -36.80 4.89 48.77
N ASP A 75 -35.85 4.47 49.62
CA ASP A 75 -35.27 3.11 49.77
C ASP A 75 -34.87 2.31 48.51
N CYS A 76 -33.60 2.41 48.06
CA CYS A 76 -33.04 1.67 46.90
C CYS A 76 -32.16 0.51 47.38
N SER A 77 -32.76 -0.64 47.71
CA SER A 77 -32.04 -1.91 47.91
C SER A 77 -32.39 -2.99 46.86
N ARG A 78 -33.24 -2.66 45.86
CA ARG A 78 -33.74 -3.59 44.83
C ARG A 78 -34.09 -2.94 43.48
N CYS A 79 -33.26 -2.01 43.02
CA CYS A 79 -33.50 -1.24 41.81
C CYS A 79 -32.98 -2.01 40.57
N ASP A 80 -33.80 -2.95 40.05
CA ASP A 80 -33.58 -3.63 38.76
C ASP A 80 -34.08 -2.71 37.62
N VAL A 81 -33.30 -1.67 37.32
CA VAL A 81 -33.66 -0.65 36.33
C VAL A 81 -33.53 -1.22 34.92
N LYS A 82 -34.65 -1.60 34.32
CA LYS A 82 -34.73 -1.89 32.88
C LYS A 82 -34.74 -0.59 32.10
N ILE A 83 -33.68 -0.35 31.32
CA ILE A 83 -33.59 0.79 30.40
C ILE A 83 -34.65 0.60 29.30
N PRO A 84 -35.57 1.58 29.08
CA PRO A 84 -36.56 1.51 28.01
C PRO A 84 -35.95 1.45 26.60
N GLU A 85 -36.53 0.66 25.70
CA GLU A 85 -36.02 0.39 24.33
C GLU A 85 -35.81 1.68 23.49
N ASN A 86 -36.66 2.68 23.68
CA ASN A 86 -36.53 4.00 23.02
C ASN A 86 -35.32 4.79 23.51
N VAL A 87 -34.91 4.62 24.78
CA VAL A 87 -33.69 5.23 25.32
C VAL A 87 -32.46 4.52 24.77
N TRP A 88 -32.53 3.20 24.58
CA TRP A 88 -31.50 2.44 23.87
C TRP A 88 -31.32 2.90 22.42
N GLN A 89 -32.41 3.17 21.69
CA GLN A 89 -32.34 3.70 20.32
C GLN A 89 -31.73 5.11 20.25
N GLU A 90 -32.06 6.01 21.19
CA GLU A 90 -31.40 7.33 21.30
C GLU A 90 -29.91 7.20 21.66
N LEU A 91 -29.52 6.27 22.55
CA LEU A 91 -28.11 6.06 22.91
C LEU A 91 -27.30 5.43 21.78
N CYS A 92 -27.89 4.52 21.00
CA CYS A 92 -27.30 3.97 19.78
C CYS A 92 -27.15 5.04 18.68
N SER A 93 -27.99 6.08 18.67
CA SER A 93 -27.84 7.22 17.76
C SER A 93 -26.66 8.16 18.12
N CYS A 94 -26.11 8.04 19.34
CA CYS A 94 -24.90 8.73 19.77
C CYS A 94 -23.60 7.96 19.46
N TYR A 95 -23.70 6.78 18.84
CA TYR A 95 -22.55 6.04 18.33
C TYR A 95 -22.08 6.70 17.05
N ILE A 96 -20.90 7.31 17.04
CA ILE A 96 -20.31 7.78 15.78
C ILE A 96 -19.79 6.52 15.07
N PRO A 97 -20.38 6.09 13.95
CA PRO A 97 -19.85 4.97 13.19
C PRO A 97 -18.41 5.29 12.77
N GLY A 98 -17.57 4.26 12.71
CA GLY A 98 -16.19 4.45 12.28
C GLY A 98 -16.08 4.91 10.83
N ALA A 99 -14.86 5.04 10.35
CA ALA A 99 -14.64 5.54 9.01
C ALA A 99 -15.26 4.60 7.96
N THR A 100 -16.13 5.13 7.10
CA THR A 100 -16.54 4.44 5.87
C THR A 100 -15.43 4.56 4.85
N ILE A 101 -14.96 3.42 4.33
CA ILE A 101 -13.94 3.38 3.27
C ILE A 101 -14.65 3.37 1.92
N LEU A 102 -14.45 4.44 1.14
CA LEU A 102 -15.08 4.64 -0.17
C LEU A 102 -14.25 4.05 -1.31
N ALA A 103 -12.93 4.04 -1.19
CA ALA A 103 -12.05 3.47 -2.21
C ALA A 103 -10.66 3.15 -1.67
N ALA A 104 -9.97 2.23 -2.35
CA ALA A 104 -8.54 2.01 -2.23
C ALA A 104 -7.84 2.49 -3.51
N ARG A 105 -6.91 3.44 -3.37
CA ARG A 105 -6.20 4.09 -4.48
C ARG A 105 -4.70 3.86 -4.37
N ARG A 106 -4.00 4.08 -5.48
CA ARG A 106 -2.54 3.95 -5.58
C ARG A 106 -1.97 4.95 -6.58
N LYS A 107 -0.77 5.44 -6.33
CA LYS A 107 0.11 6.08 -7.32
C LYS A 107 1.55 5.70 -7.00
N GLY A 108 2.28 5.17 -7.98
CA GLY A 108 3.59 4.56 -7.78
C GLY A 108 3.58 3.53 -6.64
N LYS A 109 4.47 3.71 -5.65
CA LYS A 109 4.62 2.83 -4.47
C LYS A 109 3.82 3.29 -3.24
N HIS A 110 2.91 4.24 -3.44
CA HIS A 110 2.04 4.77 -2.41
C HIS A 110 0.61 4.30 -2.64
N LEU A 111 -0.07 3.88 -1.58
CA LEU A 111 -1.50 3.57 -1.60
C LEU A 111 -2.22 4.33 -0.49
N TRP A 112 -3.49 4.65 -0.68
CA TRP A 112 -4.31 5.30 0.35
C TRP A 112 -5.74 4.80 0.31
N LEU A 113 -6.44 4.96 1.43
CA LEU A 113 -7.88 4.70 1.53
C LEU A 113 -8.63 6.03 1.50
N GLU A 114 -9.49 6.23 0.51
CA GLU A 114 -10.42 7.37 0.50
C GLU A 114 -11.52 7.06 1.52
N LEU A 115 -11.56 7.81 2.61
CA LEU A 115 -12.62 7.72 3.61
C LEU A 115 -13.73 8.72 3.26
N LYS A 116 -14.95 8.49 3.77
CA LYS A 116 -16.07 9.43 3.60
C LYS A 116 -15.72 10.85 4.05
N GLU A 117 -15.05 10.95 5.19
CA GLU A 117 -14.53 12.20 5.72
C GLU A 117 -13.01 12.29 5.54
N ARG A 118 -12.43 13.48 5.65
CA ARG A 118 -10.97 13.65 5.71
C ARG A 118 -10.49 13.73 7.17
N PRO A 119 -9.19 13.58 7.45
CA PRO A 119 -8.11 13.15 6.55
C PRO A 119 -8.18 11.65 6.21
N TRP A 120 -7.42 11.25 5.19
CA TRP A 120 -7.28 9.91 4.65
C TRP A 120 -5.92 9.29 5.00
N PRO A 121 -5.86 7.98 5.28
CA PRO A 121 -4.60 7.29 5.55
C PRO A 121 -3.82 7.02 4.26
N LEU A 122 -2.58 7.52 4.21
CA LEU A 122 -1.60 7.24 3.18
C LEU A 122 -0.58 6.22 3.70
N ILE A 123 -0.34 5.16 2.94
CA ILE A 123 0.54 4.04 3.29
C ILE A 123 1.64 3.89 2.23
N HIS A 124 2.87 3.69 2.69
CA HIS A 124 4.01 3.27 1.89
C HIS A 124 4.56 1.95 2.46
N LEU A 125 4.64 0.92 1.62
CA LEU A 125 5.02 -0.44 2.06
C LEU A 125 6.50 -0.60 2.40
N GLY A 126 7.31 0.46 2.28
CA GLY A 126 8.71 0.42 2.72
C GLY A 126 9.46 -0.72 2.05
N MET A 127 10.15 -1.56 2.84
CA MET A 127 10.92 -2.71 2.33
C MET A 127 10.28 -4.08 2.51
N THR A 128 9.33 -4.21 3.45
CA THR A 128 8.72 -5.47 3.92
C THR A 128 7.22 -5.35 4.21
N GLY A 129 6.62 -4.21 3.86
CA GLY A 129 5.23 -3.92 4.14
C GLY A 129 4.32 -4.85 3.36
N SER A 130 3.29 -5.34 4.02
CA SER A 130 2.31 -6.23 3.42
C SER A 130 0.96 -6.06 4.12
N PHE A 131 -0.10 -6.54 3.46
CA PHE A 131 -1.43 -6.66 4.03
C PHE A 131 -1.84 -8.12 4.05
N ALA A 132 -2.44 -8.54 5.16
CA ALA A 132 -3.16 -9.81 5.26
C ALA A 132 -4.62 -9.49 5.56
N ALA A 133 -5.52 -10.29 5.01
CA ALA A 133 -6.96 -10.14 5.18
C ALA A 133 -7.61 -11.51 5.41
N VAL A 134 -8.63 -11.54 6.26
CA VAL A 134 -9.49 -12.71 6.47
C VAL A 134 -10.96 -12.28 6.48
N SER A 135 -11.81 -13.02 5.77
CA SER A 135 -13.26 -12.83 5.79
C SER A 135 -13.94 -13.78 6.78
N PRO A 136 -15.20 -13.53 7.17
CA PRO A 136 -15.93 -14.39 8.11
C PRO A 136 -16.09 -15.85 7.67
N ASP A 137 -16.09 -16.13 6.37
CA ASP A 137 -16.15 -17.47 5.80
C ASP A 137 -14.80 -18.21 5.83
N GLY A 138 -13.74 -17.57 6.32
CA GLY A 138 -12.40 -18.11 6.43
C GLY A 138 -11.52 -17.91 5.19
N THR A 139 -11.99 -17.21 4.15
CA THR A 139 -11.14 -16.86 3.00
C THR A 139 -10.01 -15.94 3.47
N LYS A 140 -8.77 -16.34 3.18
CA LYS A 140 -7.57 -15.57 3.53
C LYS A 140 -6.89 -15.05 2.27
N GLU A 141 -6.45 -13.79 2.31
CA GLU A 141 -5.61 -13.20 1.28
C GLU A 141 -4.40 -12.50 1.90
N VAL A 142 -3.24 -12.68 1.27
CA VAL A 142 -1.99 -12.04 1.70
C VAL A 142 -1.33 -11.39 0.49
N ALA A 143 -1.04 -10.10 0.60
CA ALA A 143 -0.25 -9.35 -0.39
C ALA A 143 1.25 -9.56 -0.14
N GLU A 144 1.71 -10.80 -0.23
CA GLU A 144 3.12 -11.17 -0.07
C GLU A 144 3.89 -11.12 -1.39
N TYR A 145 5.22 -11.09 -1.30
CA TYR A 145 6.12 -11.12 -2.45
C TYR A 145 7.41 -11.85 -2.08
N VAL A 146 8.28 -12.07 -3.07
CA VAL A 146 9.39 -13.04 -3.01
C VAL A 146 10.26 -12.98 -1.74
N ASN A 147 10.46 -11.79 -1.16
CA ASN A 147 11.33 -11.57 0.00
C ASN A 147 10.59 -11.16 1.29
N SER A 148 9.26 -11.24 1.32
CA SER A 148 8.46 -10.96 2.50
C SER A 148 7.23 -11.86 2.54
N ARG A 149 7.38 -13.00 3.21
CA ARG A 149 6.28 -13.94 3.49
C ARG A 149 5.62 -13.58 4.80
N VAL A 150 4.29 -13.63 4.84
CA VAL A 150 3.51 -13.37 6.06
C VAL A 150 2.83 -14.66 6.46
N ASP A 151 3.10 -15.12 7.68
CA ASP A 151 2.35 -16.20 8.30
C ASP A 151 0.99 -15.67 8.76
N ALA A 152 -0.06 -16.00 7.98
CA ALA A 152 -1.45 -15.66 8.26
C ALA A 152 -2.25 -16.82 8.89
N GLU A 153 -1.57 -17.86 9.39
CA GLU A 153 -2.23 -18.91 10.19
C GLU A 153 -2.48 -18.46 11.63
N SER A 154 -1.57 -17.67 12.19
CA SER A 154 -1.81 -16.95 13.43
C SER A 154 -2.41 -15.57 13.16
N TRP A 155 -3.45 -15.19 13.92
CA TRP A 155 -4.15 -13.93 13.71
C TRP A 155 -4.27 -13.08 15.00
N PRO A 156 -3.92 -11.79 14.96
CA PRO A 156 -3.30 -11.08 13.83
C PRO A 156 -1.87 -11.58 13.54
N PRO A 157 -1.37 -11.46 12.30
CA PRO A 157 -0.02 -11.90 11.93
C PRO A 157 1.06 -11.20 12.75
N LYS A 158 2.20 -11.86 12.96
CA LYS A 158 3.36 -11.24 13.64
C LYS A 158 3.77 -9.93 12.93
N PHE A 159 4.23 -8.97 13.73
CA PHE A 159 4.68 -7.65 13.29
C PHE A 159 3.60 -6.74 12.67
N TRP A 160 2.33 -7.06 12.89
CA TRP A 160 1.23 -6.15 12.56
C TRP A 160 1.39 -4.79 13.26
N LYS A 161 0.92 -3.71 12.63
CA LYS A 161 0.99 -2.33 13.13
C LYS A 161 -0.36 -1.69 13.31
N PHE A 162 -1.29 -1.98 12.41
CA PHE A 162 -2.70 -1.71 12.63
C PHE A 162 -3.54 -2.85 12.07
N ARG A 163 -4.74 -2.98 12.63
CA ARG A 163 -5.76 -3.92 12.22
C ARG A 163 -7.08 -3.18 12.09
N LEU A 164 -7.82 -3.45 11.02
CA LEU A 164 -9.14 -2.91 10.74
C LEU A 164 -10.13 -4.07 10.66
N VAL A 165 -11.11 -4.08 11.56
CA VAL A 165 -12.26 -4.98 11.49
C VAL A 165 -13.42 -4.19 10.92
N MET A 166 -13.93 -4.64 9.77
CA MET A 166 -15.03 -4.03 9.06
C MET A 166 -16.38 -4.51 9.63
N GLU A 167 -17.45 -3.77 9.37
CA GLU A 167 -18.79 -4.09 9.87
C GLU A 167 -19.33 -5.43 9.35
N ASN A 168 -18.93 -5.83 8.14
CA ASN A 168 -19.27 -7.13 7.56
C ASN A 168 -18.43 -8.28 8.13
N GLY A 169 -17.51 -8.00 9.06
CA GLY A 169 -16.65 -8.98 9.71
C GLY A 169 -15.33 -9.26 8.99
N ASN A 170 -15.05 -8.62 7.85
CA ASN A 170 -13.72 -8.67 7.24
C ASN A 170 -12.68 -8.06 8.19
N ASP A 171 -11.50 -8.66 8.21
CA ASP A 171 -10.44 -8.30 9.14
C ASP A 171 -9.11 -8.19 8.41
N VAL A 172 -8.52 -6.99 8.43
CA VAL A 172 -7.33 -6.66 7.65
C VAL A 172 -6.23 -6.14 8.56
N ALA A 173 -5.05 -6.72 8.45
CA ALA A 173 -3.86 -6.33 9.19
C ALA A 173 -2.78 -5.76 8.26
N PHE A 174 -2.17 -4.65 8.66
CA PHE A 174 -0.97 -4.12 8.03
C PHE A 174 0.27 -4.60 8.78
N ILE A 175 1.22 -5.19 8.06
CA ILE A 175 2.44 -5.79 8.61
C ILE A 175 3.65 -4.94 8.23
N ALA A 176 4.55 -4.70 9.19
CA ALA A 176 5.78 -3.95 8.97
C ALA A 176 6.94 -4.57 9.75
N ILE A 177 7.66 -5.50 9.10
CA ILE A 177 8.74 -6.29 9.73
C ILE A 177 9.97 -5.40 10.00
N ARG A 178 10.39 -4.59 9.02
CA ARG A 178 11.60 -3.75 9.13
C ARG A 178 11.37 -2.33 9.63
N ARG A 179 10.11 -1.90 9.77
CA ARG A 179 9.72 -0.55 10.25
C ARG A 179 10.22 0.60 9.35
N PHE A 180 10.44 0.31 8.07
CA PHE A 180 10.69 1.32 7.02
C PHE A 180 9.41 1.71 6.26
N GLU A 181 8.32 1.02 6.59
CA GLU A 181 6.97 1.34 6.22
C GLU A 181 6.56 2.70 6.79
N ARG A 182 5.64 3.39 6.12
CA ARG A 182 5.09 4.68 6.58
C ARG A 182 3.58 4.69 6.50
N VAL A 183 2.95 5.16 7.55
CA VAL A 183 1.52 5.44 7.66
C VAL A 183 1.39 6.91 8.04
N ARG A 184 0.70 7.69 7.21
CA ARG A 184 0.46 9.13 7.37
C ARG A 184 -1.03 9.41 7.28
N MET A 185 -1.46 10.59 7.73
CA MET A 185 -2.81 11.12 7.51
C MET A 185 -2.73 12.41 6.69
N GLN A 186 -3.50 12.49 5.60
CA GLN A 186 -3.48 13.64 4.69
C GLN A 186 -4.88 14.08 4.33
N GLN A 187 -5.08 15.37 4.05
CA GLN A 187 -6.37 15.87 3.61
C GLN A 187 -6.71 15.31 2.23
N ASP A 188 -5.76 15.35 1.31
CA ASP A 188 -5.86 14.69 0.01
C ASP A 188 -4.45 14.33 -0.48
N PRO A 189 -4.06 13.04 -0.43
CA PRO A 189 -2.74 12.61 -0.86
C PRO A 189 -2.38 13.10 -2.27
N ARG A 190 -3.34 13.22 -3.18
CA ARG A 190 -3.08 13.67 -4.56
C ARG A 190 -2.56 15.11 -4.63
N ARG A 191 -2.80 15.91 -3.61
CA ARG A 191 -2.44 17.33 -3.52
C ARG A 191 -1.31 17.59 -2.53
N GLU A 192 -0.77 16.56 -1.92
CA GLU A 192 0.21 16.64 -0.84
C GLU A 192 1.43 15.76 -1.13
N SER A 193 2.61 16.16 -0.64
CA SER A 193 3.81 15.35 -0.75
C SER A 193 3.65 14.05 0.04
N PRO A 194 4.14 12.91 -0.44
CA PRO A 194 4.98 12.76 -1.63
C PRO A 194 4.18 12.54 -2.93
N VAL A 195 2.89 12.20 -2.86
CA VAL A 195 2.14 11.73 -4.03
C VAL A 195 1.98 12.81 -5.11
N LYS A 196 1.83 14.08 -4.72
CA LYS A 196 1.78 15.19 -5.68
C LYS A 196 3.08 15.37 -6.48
N ASP A 197 4.22 14.97 -5.92
CA ASP A 197 5.55 15.17 -6.50
C ASP A 197 6.00 13.98 -7.36
N LEU A 198 5.17 12.92 -7.43
CA LEU A 198 5.44 11.74 -8.25
C LEU A 198 5.19 12.03 -9.73
N GLY A 199 6.04 11.44 -10.57
CA GLY A 199 5.89 11.43 -12.02
C GLY A 199 4.70 10.61 -12.51
N PHE A 200 4.77 10.16 -13.75
CA PHE A 200 3.70 9.37 -14.35
C PHE A 200 3.63 7.97 -13.73
N ASP A 201 2.43 7.39 -13.67
CA ASP A 201 2.21 6.03 -13.20
C ASP A 201 2.14 5.10 -14.41
N PRO A 202 3.09 4.18 -14.63
CA PRO A 202 3.14 3.38 -15.85
C PRO A 202 1.99 2.37 -15.98
N LEU A 203 1.21 2.13 -14.92
CA LEU A 203 0.03 1.26 -14.99
C LEU A 203 -1.24 2.04 -15.35
N THR A 204 -1.43 3.25 -14.80
CA THR A 204 -2.70 4.00 -14.95
C THR A 204 -2.59 5.25 -15.81
N ASP A 205 -1.41 5.88 -15.86
CA ASP A 205 -1.17 7.19 -16.46
C ASP A 205 0.08 7.17 -17.36
N MET A 206 0.23 6.13 -18.20
CA MET A 206 1.39 5.98 -19.08
C MET A 206 1.50 7.17 -20.07
N LEU A 207 2.68 7.78 -20.14
CA LEU A 207 2.92 8.87 -21.11
C LEU A 207 2.81 8.36 -22.55
N PRO A 208 2.26 9.16 -23.48
CA PRO A 208 2.43 8.92 -24.91
C PRO A 208 3.92 8.81 -25.26
N LEU A 209 4.23 7.99 -26.27
CA LEU A 209 5.63 7.70 -26.65
C LEU A 209 6.46 8.97 -26.90
N ALA A 210 5.87 10.00 -27.53
CA ALA A 210 6.54 11.27 -27.79
C ALA A 210 6.96 11.97 -26.49
N ASP A 211 6.03 12.13 -25.54
CA ASP A 211 6.29 12.78 -24.26
C ASP A 211 7.25 11.97 -23.39
N PHE A 212 7.10 10.64 -23.37
CA PHE A 212 8.01 9.74 -22.67
C PHE A 212 9.45 9.89 -23.19
N LYS A 213 9.60 9.97 -24.51
CA LYS A 213 10.90 10.16 -25.15
C LYS A 213 11.51 11.50 -24.74
N ASP A 214 10.77 12.60 -24.84
CA ASP A 214 11.28 13.92 -24.50
C ASP A 214 11.70 14.00 -23.02
N GLU A 215 10.88 13.45 -22.12
CA GLU A 215 11.20 13.39 -20.69
C GLU A 215 12.41 12.51 -20.38
N LEU A 216 12.52 11.31 -20.99
CA LEU A 216 13.65 10.41 -20.77
C LEU A 216 14.96 11.02 -21.28
N LEU A 217 14.94 11.60 -22.49
CA LEU A 217 16.12 12.22 -23.13
C LEU A 217 16.63 13.46 -22.37
N SER A 218 15.76 14.14 -21.62
CA SER A 218 16.14 15.28 -20.79
C SER A 218 17.02 14.94 -19.58
N ARG A 219 17.10 13.65 -19.22
CA ARG A 219 17.83 13.19 -18.03
C ARG A 219 19.32 12.99 -18.34
N SER A 220 20.18 13.49 -17.47
CA SER A 220 21.64 13.52 -17.67
C SER A 220 22.38 12.27 -17.18
N GLY A 221 21.67 11.26 -16.65
CA GLY A 221 22.25 10.07 -16.03
C GLY A 221 22.07 8.79 -16.86
N PRO A 222 22.48 7.63 -16.30
CA PRO A 222 22.16 6.33 -16.84
C PRO A 222 20.65 6.11 -16.98
N VAL A 223 20.23 5.41 -18.03
CA VAL A 223 18.81 5.08 -18.27
C VAL A 223 18.17 4.34 -17.11
N LYS A 224 18.91 3.45 -16.42
CA LYS A 224 18.40 2.79 -15.20
C LYS A 224 18.12 3.79 -14.10
N GLY A 225 19.03 4.76 -13.90
CA GLY A 225 18.86 5.84 -12.92
C GLY A 225 17.61 6.68 -13.22
N ALA A 226 17.37 7.00 -14.49
CA ALA A 226 16.16 7.70 -14.91
C ALA A 226 14.89 6.89 -14.58
N LEU A 227 14.86 5.59 -14.89
CA LEU A 227 13.70 4.72 -14.59
C LEU A 227 13.44 4.59 -13.07
N LEU A 228 14.47 4.66 -12.23
CA LEU A 228 14.34 4.61 -10.77
C LEU A 228 13.88 5.93 -10.14
N ASP A 229 13.99 7.05 -10.86
CA ASP A 229 13.56 8.37 -10.40
C ASP A 229 12.02 8.42 -10.30
N GLN A 230 11.50 8.47 -9.06
CA GLN A 230 10.06 8.49 -8.81
C GLN A 230 9.37 9.78 -9.28
N SER A 231 10.13 10.85 -9.56
CA SER A 231 9.61 12.07 -10.19
C SER A 231 9.43 11.92 -11.70
N PHE A 232 10.07 10.93 -12.33
CA PHE A 232 9.87 10.56 -13.71
C PHE A 232 8.87 9.40 -13.82
N CYS A 233 9.22 8.21 -13.31
CA CYS A 233 8.41 7.00 -13.39
C CYS A 233 8.08 6.47 -12.00
N ALA A 234 6.87 6.78 -11.52
CA ALA A 234 6.44 6.42 -10.18
C ALA A 234 6.13 4.92 -10.11
N GLY A 235 6.74 4.20 -9.16
CA GLY A 235 6.45 2.78 -8.96
C GLY A 235 7.52 1.82 -9.46
N VAL A 236 8.36 2.24 -10.40
CA VAL A 236 9.49 1.43 -10.88
C VAL A 236 10.55 1.35 -9.79
N GLY A 237 11.01 0.14 -9.46
CA GLY A 237 12.18 -0.08 -8.63
C GLY A 237 13.21 -0.92 -9.36
N ASN A 238 14.07 -1.59 -8.58
CA ASN A 238 15.27 -2.20 -9.14
C ASN A 238 14.95 -3.38 -10.06
N TRP A 239 14.03 -4.27 -9.66
CA TRP A 239 13.78 -5.46 -10.47
C TRP A 239 13.03 -5.11 -11.75
N ILE A 240 12.09 -4.15 -11.69
CA ILE A 240 11.37 -3.70 -12.88
C ILE A 240 12.33 -2.98 -13.83
N ALA A 241 13.19 -2.09 -13.32
CA ALA A 241 14.15 -1.39 -14.18
C ALA A 241 15.11 -2.36 -14.88
N ASP A 242 15.66 -3.35 -14.16
CA ASP A 242 16.51 -4.40 -14.74
C ASP A 242 15.74 -5.20 -15.82
N GLU A 243 14.51 -5.63 -15.52
CA GLU A 243 13.70 -6.40 -16.46
C GLU A 243 13.35 -5.59 -17.71
N VAL A 244 12.90 -4.35 -17.56
CA VAL A 244 12.54 -3.47 -18.67
C VAL A 244 13.72 -3.24 -19.60
N LEU A 245 14.89 -2.96 -19.04
CA LEU A 245 16.10 -2.73 -19.82
C LEU A 245 16.61 -3.98 -20.51
N TYR A 246 16.49 -5.14 -19.85
CA TYR A 246 16.78 -6.43 -20.47
C TYR A 246 15.86 -6.72 -21.66
N GLN A 247 14.55 -6.52 -21.50
CA GLN A 247 13.57 -6.73 -22.57
C GLN A 247 13.78 -5.73 -23.72
N ALA A 248 14.22 -4.51 -23.41
CA ALA A 248 14.56 -3.47 -24.39
C ALA A 248 15.96 -3.63 -25.00
N ARG A 249 16.76 -4.60 -24.55
CA ARG A 249 18.16 -4.82 -24.97
C ARG A 249 19.03 -3.57 -24.82
N LEU A 250 18.84 -2.88 -23.69
CA LEU A 250 19.52 -1.64 -23.40
C LEU A 250 20.40 -1.79 -22.15
N HIS A 251 21.69 -1.50 -22.30
CA HIS A 251 22.61 -1.55 -21.17
C HIS A 251 22.21 -0.52 -20.09
N PRO A 252 22.17 -0.89 -18.79
CA PRO A 252 21.66 -0.01 -17.73
C PRO A 252 22.46 1.29 -17.56
N GLN A 253 23.76 1.24 -17.90
CA GLN A 253 24.68 2.37 -17.86
C GLN A 253 24.67 3.24 -19.12
N THR A 254 23.81 2.96 -20.11
CA THR A 254 23.67 3.82 -21.28
C THR A 254 23.14 5.20 -20.85
N PRO A 255 23.82 6.31 -21.16
CA PRO A 255 23.32 7.64 -20.85
C PRO A 255 21.99 7.92 -21.56
N SER A 256 21.00 8.47 -20.85
CA SER A 256 19.70 8.75 -21.47
C SER A 256 19.81 9.76 -22.63
N SER A 257 20.71 10.74 -22.52
CA SER A 257 20.96 11.74 -23.57
C SER A 257 21.57 11.17 -24.86
N SER A 258 22.30 10.05 -24.80
CA SER A 258 22.84 9.42 -26.02
C SER A 258 21.77 8.70 -26.85
N LEU A 259 20.57 8.48 -26.28
CA LEU A 259 19.44 7.89 -27.00
C LEU A 259 18.81 8.83 -28.05
N SER A 260 19.25 10.09 -28.10
CA SER A 260 18.80 11.09 -29.07
C SER A 260 19.35 10.87 -30.49
N LEU A 261 20.41 10.07 -30.64
CA LEU A 261 21.01 9.74 -31.93
C LEU A 261 20.05 8.85 -32.73
N GLU A 262 19.93 9.06 -34.05
CA GLU A 262 19.04 8.28 -34.95
C GLU A 262 19.20 6.76 -34.79
N GLN A 263 20.44 6.30 -34.57
CA GLN A 263 20.79 4.90 -34.34
C GLN A 263 20.18 4.30 -33.07
N VAL A 264 19.67 5.13 -32.15
CA VAL A 264 19.30 4.79 -30.78
C VAL A 264 17.82 5.11 -30.48
N LYS A 265 17.08 5.69 -31.43
CA LYS A 265 15.63 5.96 -31.30
C LYS A 265 14.79 4.69 -31.09
N VAL A 266 15.20 3.57 -31.69
CA VAL A 266 14.54 2.27 -31.55
C VAL A 266 14.58 1.79 -30.09
N GLU A 267 15.62 2.16 -29.34
CA GLU A 267 15.81 1.72 -27.95
C GLU A 267 14.85 2.43 -26.98
N VAL A 268 14.52 3.71 -27.21
CA VAL A 268 13.55 4.43 -26.36
C VAL A 268 12.15 3.85 -26.50
N GLU A 269 11.73 3.54 -27.73
CA GLU A 269 10.44 2.90 -27.97
C GLU A 269 10.42 1.49 -27.37
N ALA A 270 11.51 0.73 -27.49
CA ALA A 270 11.64 -0.57 -26.84
C ALA A 270 11.49 -0.46 -25.32
N VAL A 271 12.15 0.50 -24.66
CA VAL A 271 11.97 0.76 -23.22
C VAL A 271 10.52 1.10 -22.89
N TRP A 272 9.86 1.95 -23.68
CA TRP A 272 8.46 2.34 -23.49
C TRP A 272 7.49 1.14 -23.60
N GLN A 273 7.71 0.25 -24.59
CA GLN A 273 6.93 -0.97 -24.79
C GLN A 273 7.20 -1.99 -23.67
N SER A 274 8.48 -2.21 -23.34
CA SER A 274 8.90 -3.13 -22.28
C SER A 274 8.38 -2.71 -20.91
N LEU A 275 8.35 -1.41 -20.61
CA LEU A 275 7.80 -0.89 -19.35
C LEU A 275 6.33 -1.26 -19.18
N GLN A 276 5.51 -1.05 -20.21
CA GLN A 276 4.10 -1.42 -20.19
C GLN A 276 3.91 -2.94 -20.10
N MET A 277 4.69 -3.70 -20.88
CA MET A 277 4.59 -5.16 -20.90
C MET A 277 4.93 -5.77 -19.53
N VAL A 278 6.07 -5.38 -18.93
CA VAL A 278 6.54 -5.92 -17.66
C VAL A 278 5.58 -5.56 -16.53
N ILE A 279 5.17 -4.29 -16.45
CA ILE A 279 4.27 -3.82 -15.39
C ILE A 279 2.87 -4.39 -15.55
N GLY A 280 2.32 -4.36 -16.77
CA GLY A 280 1.03 -4.94 -17.08
C GLY A 280 0.96 -6.41 -16.71
N LYS A 281 1.96 -7.20 -17.14
CA LYS A 281 2.01 -8.63 -16.83
C LYS A 281 2.17 -8.90 -15.34
N ALA A 282 3.05 -8.17 -14.64
CA ALA A 282 3.25 -8.36 -13.21
C ALA A 282 2.00 -8.00 -12.39
N CYS A 283 1.23 -6.99 -12.81
CA CYS A 283 -0.03 -6.61 -12.18
C CYS A 283 -1.18 -7.57 -12.53
N GLU A 284 -1.21 -8.11 -13.75
CA GLU A 284 -2.15 -9.17 -14.16
C GLU A 284 -2.01 -10.40 -13.28
N GLU A 285 -0.77 -10.84 -13.05
CA GLU A 285 -0.46 -11.99 -12.17
C GLU A 285 -0.52 -11.64 -10.67
N GLU A 286 -1.04 -10.46 -10.32
CA GLU A 286 -1.20 -10.00 -8.94
C GLU A 286 0.12 -10.07 -8.12
N ALA A 287 1.24 -9.75 -8.76
CA ALA A 287 2.60 -9.83 -8.23
C ALA A 287 3.07 -11.24 -7.80
N ASP A 288 2.37 -12.30 -8.23
CA ASP A 288 2.82 -13.67 -8.06
C ASP A 288 3.97 -13.98 -9.03
N SER A 289 5.19 -13.78 -8.54
CA SER A 289 6.39 -13.95 -9.36
C SER A 289 6.58 -15.38 -9.88
N SER A 290 5.90 -16.39 -9.31
CA SER A 290 5.98 -17.77 -9.83
C SER A 290 5.35 -17.92 -11.22
N LYS A 291 4.43 -17.00 -11.56
CA LYS A 291 3.68 -16.94 -12.81
C LYS A 291 4.30 -16.01 -13.85
N PHE A 292 5.35 -15.27 -13.51
CA PHE A 292 6.06 -14.45 -14.49
C PHE A 292 6.67 -15.34 -15.60
N PRO A 293 6.76 -14.84 -16.85
CA PRO A 293 7.37 -15.57 -17.95
C PRO A 293 8.76 -16.11 -17.58
N LYS A 294 9.06 -17.34 -18.00
CA LYS A 294 10.26 -18.07 -17.52
C LYS A 294 11.56 -17.51 -18.07
N ASP A 295 11.49 -16.78 -19.17
CA ASP A 295 12.58 -16.11 -19.86
C ASP A 295 12.88 -14.70 -19.33
N TRP A 296 12.13 -14.23 -18.33
CA TRP A 296 12.41 -12.98 -17.63
C TRP A 296 13.70 -13.04 -16.82
N LEU A 297 14.48 -11.95 -16.87
CA LEU A 297 15.71 -11.77 -16.08
C LEU A 297 15.44 -11.89 -14.57
N PHE A 298 14.23 -11.54 -14.15
CA PHE A 298 13.72 -11.65 -12.78
C PHE A 298 14.11 -12.98 -12.13
N HIS A 299 13.93 -14.12 -12.81
CA HIS A 299 14.17 -15.44 -12.22
C HIS A 299 15.65 -15.74 -11.95
N TYR A 300 16.56 -14.97 -12.54
CA TYR A 300 18.00 -15.16 -12.47
C TYR A 300 18.70 -14.09 -11.62
N ARG A 301 18.05 -12.94 -11.44
CA ARG A 301 18.51 -11.78 -10.67
C ARG A 301 18.81 -12.09 -9.19
N TRP A 302 18.05 -13.00 -8.57
CA TRP A 302 18.05 -13.15 -7.11
C TRP A 302 19.24 -13.96 -6.54
N ASN A 303 19.95 -14.73 -7.36
CA ASN A 303 21.03 -15.59 -6.88
C ASN A 303 22.16 -15.73 -7.91
N LYS A 304 23.41 -15.48 -7.47
CA LYS A 304 24.63 -15.65 -8.29
C LYS A 304 24.76 -17.06 -8.91
N LYS A 305 24.24 -18.11 -8.27
CA LYS A 305 24.22 -19.48 -8.82
C LYS A 305 23.13 -19.71 -9.88
N GLN A 306 22.04 -18.94 -9.84
CA GLN A 306 21.02 -18.95 -10.90
C GLN A 306 21.49 -18.12 -12.09
N ALA A 307 22.14 -16.99 -11.82
CA ALA A 307 22.80 -16.16 -12.82
C ALA A 307 23.77 -16.93 -13.73
N SER A 308 24.58 -17.83 -13.17
CA SER A 308 25.54 -18.65 -13.94
C SER A 308 24.89 -19.77 -14.78
N LYS A 309 23.59 -20.01 -14.64
CA LYS A 309 22.84 -21.02 -15.43
C LYS A 309 22.11 -20.40 -16.62
N TRP A 310 22.10 -19.07 -16.71
CA TRP A 310 21.34 -18.35 -17.71
C TRP A 310 22.21 -18.08 -18.93
N SER A 311 22.03 -18.92 -19.95
CA SER A 311 22.80 -18.94 -21.22
C SER A 311 24.32 -19.10 -21.03
N ASN A 312 25.06 -19.42 -22.10
CA ASN A 312 26.54 -19.41 -22.02
C ASN A 312 27.10 -17.97 -21.91
N ASP A 313 26.22 -16.96 -21.85
CA ASP A 313 26.55 -15.55 -21.80
C ASP A 313 26.62 -15.08 -20.33
N ARG A 314 27.65 -14.30 -20.03
CA ARG A 314 27.99 -13.94 -18.65
C ARG A 314 26.97 -12.90 -18.15
N MET A 315 26.36 -13.11 -16.98
CA MET A 315 25.65 -12.02 -16.31
C MET A 315 26.66 -10.97 -15.83
N GLY A 316 26.41 -9.71 -16.21
CA GLY A 316 27.13 -8.57 -15.66
C GLY A 316 26.53 -8.15 -14.32
N SER A 317 27.38 -7.74 -13.40
CA SER A 317 26.99 -7.05 -12.17
C SER A 317 28.05 -6.00 -11.85
N SER A 318 27.66 -4.78 -11.50
CA SER A 318 28.61 -3.71 -11.14
C SER A 318 28.84 -3.72 -9.61
N ALA A 319 30.09 -3.55 -9.18
CA ALA A 319 30.43 -3.44 -7.75
C ALA A 319 30.19 -2.02 -7.21
N ALA A 320 29.99 -1.03 -8.08
CA ALA A 320 29.73 0.36 -7.69
C ALA A 320 28.28 0.56 -7.21
N GLU A 321 27.35 -0.29 -7.66
CA GLU A 321 25.92 -0.26 -7.32
C GLU A 321 25.44 -1.71 -7.14
N GLU A 322 25.43 -2.23 -5.90
CA GLU A 322 25.23 -3.66 -5.53
C GLU A 322 23.94 -4.35 -6.03
N ASN A 323 23.16 -3.77 -6.96
CA ASN A 323 21.84 -4.25 -7.39
C ASN A 323 21.55 -4.15 -8.91
N ASP A 324 22.58 -3.92 -9.75
CA ASP A 324 22.45 -3.88 -11.21
C ASP A 324 22.72 -5.25 -11.83
N TYR A 325 21.76 -5.74 -12.61
CA TYR A 325 21.86 -7.02 -13.31
C TYR A 325 21.50 -6.85 -14.78
N TRP A 326 22.35 -7.37 -15.67
CA TRP A 326 22.10 -7.35 -17.12
C TRP A 326 22.76 -8.55 -17.81
N CYS A 327 22.35 -8.79 -19.06
CA CYS A 327 22.99 -9.72 -19.96
C CYS A 327 24.17 -9.06 -20.66
N THR A 328 25.38 -9.66 -20.66
CA THR A 328 26.48 -9.06 -21.45
C THR A 328 26.37 -9.33 -22.97
N ALA A 329 25.47 -10.21 -23.41
CA ALA A 329 25.30 -10.59 -24.81
C ALA A 329 24.04 -10.04 -25.49
N CYS A 330 23.06 -9.56 -24.72
CA CYS A 330 21.81 -8.98 -25.20
C CYS A 330 21.76 -7.51 -24.80
#